data_AF-A0A317J5I2-F1
#
_entry.id   AF-A0A317J5I2-F1
#
_cell.length_a   1.000
_cell.length_b   1.000
_cell.length_c   1.000
_cell.angle_alpha   90.00
_cell.angle_beta   90.00
_cell.angle_gamma   90.00
#
_symmetry.space_group_name_H-M   'P 1'
#
loop_
_entity.id
_entity.type
_entity.pdbx_description
1 polymer ?
#
loop_
_entity_poly.entity_id
_entity_poly.type
_entity_poly.pdbx_seq_one_letter_code
_entity_poly.pdbx_strand_id
1 'polypeptide(L)'
;MIMKRSTIVKSLAIGAVAVLALGLASVANAAGKACSNATLKGAFADKDTGFLAAPPEMAGPFAGVNLETFDGHGALTVGES
;
A
#
# COMPACT_ATOMS: atom_id res chain seq x y z
N MET A 1 10.43 31.62 -39.28
CA MET A 1 9.34 31.37 -38.31
C MET A 1 9.89 31.65 -36.91
N ILE A 2 9.61 32.83 -36.33
CA ILE A 2 10.09 33.22 -35.00
C ILE A 2 9.06 32.71 -33.99
N MET A 3 9.30 31.55 -33.37
CA MET A 3 8.41 31.06 -32.31
C MET A 3 8.53 31.95 -31.08
N LYS A 4 7.38 32.40 -30.54
CA LYS A 4 7.32 33.15 -29.28
C LYS A 4 7.95 32.30 -28.17
N ARG A 5 8.92 32.87 -27.43
CA ARG A 5 9.57 32.22 -26.27
C ARG A 5 8.56 31.57 -25.31
N SER A 6 7.37 32.17 -25.15
CA SER A 6 6.27 31.64 -24.33
C SER A 6 5.73 30.27 -24.80
N THR A 7 5.79 29.96 -26.09
CA THR A 7 5.35 28.66 -26.64
C THR A 7 6.36 27.56 -26.31
N ILE A 8 7.66 27.89 -26.31
CA ILE A 8 8.75 26.96 -26.01
C ILE A 8 8.73 26.55 -24.53
N VAL A 9 8.53 27.52 -23.63
CA VAL A 9 8.44 27.29 -22.18
C VAL A 9 7.29 26.35 -21.81
N LYS A 10 6.12 26.53 -22.46
CA LYS A 10 4.95 25.66 -22.23
C LYS A 10 5.21 24.22 -22.65
N SER A 11 5.81 24.01 -23.83
CA SER A 11 6.12 22.66 -24.32
C SER A 11 7.14 21.93 -23.45
N LEU A 12 8.16 22.64 -22.95
CA LEU A 12 9.14 22.08 -22.02
C LEU A 12 8.50 21.67 -20.69
N ALA A 13 7.62 22.50 -20.13
CA ALA A 13 6.93 22.19 -18.89
C ALA A 13 6.05 20.94 -19.01
N ILE A 14 5.29 20.82 -20.10
CA ILE A 14 4.43 19.64 -20.35
C ILE A 14 5.29 18.38 -20.54
N GLY A 15 6.38 18.47 -21.31
CA GLY A 15 7.31 17.36 -21.49
C GLY A 15 7.95 16.90 -20.18
N ALA A 16 8.37 17.84 -19.33
CA ALA A 16 8.95 17.52 -18.03
C ALA A 16 7.96 16.81 -17.10
N VAL A 17 6.70 17.25 -17.07
CA VAL A 17 5.64 16.62 -16.26
C VAL A 17 5.33 15.20 -16.77
N ALA A 18 5.25 15.01 -18.09
CA ALA A 18 4.99 13.70 -18.68
C ALA A 18 6.12 12.70 -18.37
N VAL A 19 7.38 13.13 -18.48
CA VAL A 19 8.55 12.31 -18.12
C VAL A 19 8.56 11.96 -16.63
N LEU A 20 8.22 12.92 -15.76
CA LEU A 20 8.15 12.69 -14.32
C LEU A 20 7.03 11.69 -13.96
N ALA A 21 5.84 11.84 -14.53
CA ALA A 21 4.72 10.94 -14.29
C ALA A 21 4.99 9.50 -14.76
N LEU A 22 5.55 9.34 -15.96
CA LEU A 22 5.91 8.02 -16.50
C LEU A 22 7.08 7.38 -15.73
N GLY A 23 8.06 8.17 -15.29
CA GLY A 23 9.15 7.69 -14.44
C GLY A 23 8.65 7.16 -13.09
N LEU A 24 7.73 7.90 -12.46
CA LEU A 24 7.14 7.54 -11.16
C LEU A 24 6.23 6.30 -11.23
N ALA A 25 5.59 6.04 -12.37
CA ALA A 25 4.75 4.85 -12.54
C ALA A 25 5.55 3.53 -12.38
N SER A 26 6.83 3.51 -12.79
CA SER A 26 7.68 2.33 -12.66
C SER A 26 8.10 2.04 -11.22
N VAL A 27 8.30 3.08 -10.39
CA VAL A 27 8.67 2.91 -8.97
C VAL A 27 7.48 2.53 -8.10
N ALA A 28 6.26 2.81 -8.55
CA ALA A 28 5.02 2.41 -7.88
C ALA A 28 4.59 0.96 -8.19
N ASN A 29 5.30 0.25 -9.08
CA ASN A 29 4.99 -1.15 -9.37
C ASN A 29 5.41 -2.05 -8.19
N ALA A 30 4.40 -2.53 -7.45
CA ALA A 30 4.58 -3.53 -6.39
C ALA A 30 4.72 -4.97 -6.92
N ALA A 31 4.58 -5.17 -8.24
CA ALA A 31 4.73 -6.48 -8.86
C ALA A 31 6.13 -7.07 -8.57
N GLY A 32 6.17 -8.23 -7.90
CA GLY A 32 7.41 -8.90 -7.51
C GLY A 32 8.17 -8.27 -6.33
N LYS A 33 7.60 -7.28 -5.66
CA LYS A 33 8.09 -6.78 -4.36
C LYS A 33 7.42 -7.57 -3.25
N ALA A 34 8.17 -7.97 -2.23
CA ALA A 34 7.58 -8.52 -1.02
C ALA A 34 6.78 -7.42 -0.31
N CYS A 35 5.56 -7.74 0.14
CA CYS A 35 4.83 -6.88 1.07
C CYS A 35 5.66 -6.71 2.35
N SER A 36 5.70 -5.50 2.90
CA SER A 36 6.44 -5.20 4.11
C SER A 36 5.67 -4.24 5.00
N ASN A 37 5.71 -4.49 6.30
CA ASN A 37 5.18 -3.61 7.34
C ASN A 37 6.27 -2.69 7.94
N ALA A 38 7.48 -2.65 7.37
CA ALA A 38 8.64 -1.97 7.97
C ALA A 38 8.43 -0.46 8.23
N THR A 39 7.54 0.18 7.49
CA THR A 39 7.19 1.60 7.66
C THR A 39 5.73 1.82 8.02
N LEU A 40 4.94 0.75 8.15
CA LEU A 40 3.52 0.83 8.46
C LEU A 40 3.37 1.22 9.93
N LYS A 41 2.62 2.29 10.20
CA LYS A 41 2.40 2.81 11.55
C LYS A 41 0.94 3.19 11.74
N GLY A 42 0.36 2.79 12.86
CA GLY A 42 -1.02 3.10 13.21
C GLY A 42 -1.80 1.87 13.67
N ALA A 43 -3.09 2.08 13.91
CA ALA A 43 -4.02 1.04 14.30
C ALA A 43 -5.05 0.81 13.19
N PHE A 44 -5.24 -0.44 12.81
CA PHE A 44 -6.14 -0.87 11.75
C PHE A 44 -7.08 -1.94 12.31
N ALA A 45 -8.37 -1.83 11.97
CA ALA A 45 -9.34 -2.84 12.34
C ALA A 45 -9.61 -3.74 11.13
N ASP A 46 -9.61 -5.03 11.35
CA ASP A 46 -9.99 -6.03 10.37
C ASP A 46 -11.11 -6.94 10.91
N LYS A 47 -11.74 -7.64 9.98
CA LYS A 47 -12.84 -8.56 10.25
C LYS A 47 -12.57 -9.83 9.50
N ASP A 48 -12.46 -10.91 10.24
CA ASP A 48 -12.24 -12.22 9.68
C ASP A 48 -13.45 -13.10 9.86
N THR A 49 -13.73 -13.90 8.84
CA THR A 49 -14.74 -14.96 8.90
C THR A 49 -14.21 -16.17 8.15
N GLY A 50 -14.40 -17.36 8.69
CA GLY A 50 -13.94 -18.57 8.02
C GLY A 50 -14.19 -19.84 8.81
N PHE A 51 -13.32 -20.82 8.60
CA PHE A 51 -13.35 -22.10 9.30
C PHE A 51 -11.95 -22.51 9.74
N LEU A 52 -11.79 -22.79 11.03
CA LEU A 52 -10.55 -23.28 11.60
C LEU A 52 -10.37 -24.77 11.27
N ALA A 53 -9.43 -25.08 10.39
CA ALA A 53 -8.97 -26.44 10.15
C ALA A 53 -7.92 -26.83 11.19
N ALA A 54 -8.38 -27.09 12.42
CA ALA A 54 -7.56 -27.40 13.59
C ALA A 54 -7.92 -28.80 14.16
N PRO A 55 -7.26 -29.29 15.22
CA PRO A 55 -7.74 -30.45 15.96
C PRO A 55 -9.21 -30.30 16.41
N PRO A 56 -9.95 -31.41 16.61
CA PRO A 56 -11.42 -31.39 16.77
C PRO A 56 -11.94 -30.42 17.85
N GLU A 57 -11.19 -30.25 18.93
CA GLU A 57 -11.50 -29.36 20.05
C GLU A 57 -11.44 -27.86 19.71
N MET A 58 -10.79 -27.49 18.60
CA MET A 58 -10.64 -26.11 18.12
C MET A 58 -11.18 -25.91 16.69
N ALA A 59 -11.66 -26.98 16.03
CA ALA A 59 -12.17 -26.92 14.67
C ALA A 59 -13.59 -26.36 14.64
N GLY A 60 -13.87 -25.49 13.68
CA GLY A 60 -15.20 -24.91 13.54
C GLY A 60 -15.23 -23.60 12.78
N PRO A 61 -16.44 -23.08 12.50
CA PRO A 61 -16.59 -21.74 11.95
C PRO A 61 -16.06 -20.71 12.96
N PHE A 62 -15.42 -19.65 12.46
CA PHE A 62 -14.99 -18.52 13.25
C PHE A 62 -15.42 -17.20 12.61
N ALA A 63 -15.65 -16.21 13.46
CA ALA A 63 -15.85 -14.83 13.08
C ALA A 63 -15.19 -13.96 14.15
N GLY A 64 -14.28 -13.07 13.74
CA GLY A 64 -13.47 -12.25 14.64
C GLY A 64 -13.41 -10.80 14.18
N VAL A 65 -13.17 -9.90 15.14
CA VAL A 65 -12.80 -8.50 14.87
C VAL A 65 -11.49 -8.25 15.58
N ASN A 66 -10.50 -7.80 14.82
CA ASN A 66 -9.14 -7.68 15.31
C ASN A 66 -8.72 -6.20 15.21
N LEU A 67 -7.88 -5.77 16.15
CA LEU A 67 -7.20 -4.47 16.11
C LEU A 67 -5.70 -4.72 15.98
N GLU A 68 -5.18 -4.43 14.80
CA GLU A 68 -3.77 -4.52 14.47
C GLU A 68 -3.08 -3.18 14.71
N THR A 69 -2.07 -3.16 15.57
CA THR A 69 -1.24 -1.97 15.83
C THR A 69 0.16 -2.18 15.29
N PHE A 70 0.57 -1.32 14.37
CA PHE A 70 1.92 -1.29 13.79
C PHE A 70 2.73 -0.12 14.34
N ASP A 71 3.99 -0.37 14.69
CA ASP A 71 4.86 0.60 15.35
C ASP A 71 5.63 1.54 14.40
N GLY A 72 5.65 1.25 13.10
CA GLY A 72 6.46 1.95 12.11
C GLY A 72 7.89 1.43 11.97
N HIS A 73 8.20 0.30 12.59
CA HIS A 73 9.51 -0.35 12.59
C HIS A 73 9.43 -1.86 12.29
N GLY A 74 8.27 -2.31 11.77
CA GLY A 74 8.03 -3.71 11.38
C GLY A 74 7.43 -4.58 12.48
N ALA A 75 7.14 -4.05 13.67
CA ALA A 75 6.43 -4.80 14.70
C ALA A 75 4.92 -4.67 14.55
N LEU A 76 4.21 -5.78 14.81
CA LEU A 76 2.77 -5.89 14.85
C LEU A 76 2.33 -6.37 16.24
N THR A 77 1.32 -5.71 16.81
CA THR A 77 0.58 -6.17 17.99
C THR A 77 -0.87 -6.38 17.59
N VAL A 78 -1.43 -7.56 17.89
CA VAL A 78 -2.83 -7.88 17.58
C VAL A 78 -3.61 -7.95 18.89
N GLY A 79 -4.72 -7.22 18.95
CA GLY A 79 -5.76 -7.41 19.96
C GLY A 79 -6.98 -8.07 19.34
N GLU A 80 -7.43 -9.18 19.93
CA GLU A 80 -8.67 -9.88 19.54
C GLU A 80 -9.77 -9.59 20.56
N SER A 81 -11.03 -9.49 20.10
CA SER A 81 -12.24 -9.30 20.93
C SER A 81 -13.29 -10.36 20.68
#